data_AF-A0A2T2QWB6-F1
#
_entry.id   AF-A0A2T2QWB6-F1
#
_cell.length_a   1.000
_cell.length_b   1.000
_cell.length_c   1.000
_cell.angle_alpha   90.00
_cell.angle_beta   90.00
_cell.angle_gamma   90.00
#
_symmetry.space_group_name_H-M   'P 1'
#
loop_
_entity.id
_entity.type
_entity.pdbx_description
1 polymer ?
#
loop_
_entity_poly.entity_id
_entity_poly.type
_entity_poly.pdbx_seq_one_letter_code
_entity_poly.pdbx_strand_id
1 'polypeptide(L)'
;MNEQLKQLKKRLKRENQLPGSDSSQEVRADALGQGGKETSASAIDHERKAVLSAGKRFVRPLTTNPQRAMKVTALVVAGFIAAILAGFAVWIYQYQGDNDTVYQASQIVPYPAACVGGSSQWVPYPHPCAGGELIEYDQYLLELRTLKQRERDPVGGGEGVDFTTQEGKKRLENLRVMALRRAQHKAVIRQIAEERNVDVPEGRVQEKIAQFKKNSGGEQQLTESLRQVYGWDMDDFRTEVRSQLLRQAIMRKRGTEILQKAKSEDTDFQALARKHATGDNQGDVGYVTQDSQFSPEFKRVALSLDEGEISSLVQTESKFHIMKATDKHPDKGTRISHILIDNTKLRRQTSRRLQNTERRSYIGVPIQSESTGAQLQQNGQAEASAEQ
;
A
#
# COMPACT_ATOMS: atom_id res chain seq x y z
N MET A 1 -27.31 16.78 14.26
CA MET A 1 -26.89 17.50 13.04
C MET A 1 -28.04 17.91 12.10
N ASN A 2 -29.17 17.18 12.05
CA ASN A 2 -30.28 17.51 11.13
C ASN A 2 -31.18 18.70 11.54
N GLU A 3 -31.26 19.04 12.83
CA GLU A 3 -32.22 20.05 13.27
C GLU A 3 -31.68 21.49 13.21
N GLN A 4 -30.37 21.66 13.34
CA GLN A 4 -29.72 22.95 13.10
C GLN A 4 -29.74 23.33 11.60
N LEU A 5 -29.66 22.34 10.70
CA LEU A 5 -29.75 22.56 9.25
C LEU A 5 -31.16 23.00 8.81
N LYS A 6 -32.21 22.47 9.46
CA LYS A 6 -33.60 22.91 9.23
C LYS A 6 -33.85 24.33 9.72
N GLN A 7 -33.30 24.72 10.87
CA GLN A 7 -33.45 26.09 11.38
C GLN A 7 -32.72 27.11 10.49
N LEU A 8 -31.55 26.77 9.94
CA LEU A 8 -30.83 27.65 9.01
C LEU A 8 -31.59 27.87 7.70
N LYS A 9 -32.15 26.80 7.12
CA LYS A 9 -32.96 26.89 5.89
C LYS A 9 -34.25 27.70 6.09
N LYS A 10 -34.82 27.69 7.30
CA LYS A 10 -36.03 28.48 7.63
C LYS A 10 -35.72 29.97 7.80
N ARG A 11 -34.51 30.33 8.23
CA ARG A 11 -34.03 31.73 8.31
C ARG A 11 -33.72 32.31 6.92
N LEU A 12 -33.00 31.57 6.08
CA LEU A 12 -32.70 31.99 4.70
C LEU A 12 -33.95 32.21 3.83
N LYS A 13 -35.06 31.51 4.10
CA LYS A 13 -36.32 31.68 3.38
C LYS A 13 -37.12 32.93 3.82
N ARG A 14 -36.82 33.52 4.98
CA ARG A 14 -37.45 34.76 5.47
C ARG A 14 -36.74 36.03 5.00
N GLU A 15 -35.44 35.93 4.68
CA GLU A 15 -34.62 37.08 4.31
C GLU A 15 -34.73 37.47 2.82
N ASN A 16 -35.29 36.59 1.99
CA ASN A 16 -35.44 36.80 0.54
C ASN A 16 -36.82 37.30 0.09
N GLN A 17 -37.60 37.90 0.99
CA GLN A 17 -38.81 38.66 0.64
C GLN A 17 -38.57 40.15 0.89
N LEU A 18 -37.94 40.80 -0.09
CA LEU A 18 -38.01 42.25 -0.26
C LEU A 18 -39.40 42.58 -0.82
N PRO A 19 -40.21 43.44 -0.16
CA PRO A 19 -41.46 43.89 -0.74
C PRO A 19 -41.16 44.84 -1.90
N GLY A 20 -41.84 44.57 -3.01
CA GLY A 20 -41.81 45.42 -4.20
C GLY A 20 -42.35 46.82 -3.92
N SER A 21 -41.85 47.72 -4.76
CA SER A 21 -42.36 49.06 -5.03
C SER A 21 -43.90 49.14 -4.98
N ASP A 22 -44.40 50.12 -4.24
CA ASP A 22 -45.37 51.13 -4.67
C ASP A 22 -46.16 51.64 -3.45
N SER A 23 -46.06 52.93 -3.15
CA SER A 23 -47.18 53.75 -2.66
C SER A 23 -46.67 55.12 -2.20
N SER A 24 -47.09 56.11 -2.97
CA SER A 24 -47.14 57.52 -2.63
C SER A 24 -47.87 57.73 -1.29
N GLN A 25 -47.23 58.38 -0.31
CA GLN A 25 -47.95 59.13 0.71
C GLN A 25 -47.20 60.42 1.07
N GLU A 26 -47.92 61.51 0.86
CA GLU A 26 -47.60 62.88 1.24
C GLU A 26 -47.30 62.98 2.73
N VAL A 27 -46.20 63.64 3.07
CA VAL A 27 -46.02 64.21 4.41
C VAL A 27 -45.91 65.73 4.25
N ARG A 28 -46.95 66.39 4.74
CA ARG A 28 -47.06 67.85 4.92
C ARG A 28 -45.85 68.39 5.67
N ALA A 29 -45.23 69.42 5.11
CA ALA A 29 -44.31 70.29 5.81
C ALA A 29 -44.99 71.66 5.92
N ASP A 30 -45.35 72.05 7.15
CA ASP A 30 -45.71 73.42 7.48
C ASP A 30 -44.60 74.05 8.33
N ALA A 31 -44.23 75.27 7.92
CA ALA A 31 -43.55 76.33 8.67
C ALA A 31 -42.06 76.11 9.07
N LEU A 32 -41.10 77.01 8.89
CA LEU A 32 -41.03 78.41 8.45
C LEU A 32 -39.52 78.74 8.28
N GLY A 33 -39.15 79.65 7.36
CA GLY A 33 -37.95 80.48 7.54
C GLY A 33 -36.85 80.43 6.47
N GLN A 34 -37.05 81.22 5.41
CA GLN A 34 -36.07 82.10 4.73
C GLN A 34 -34.64 81.62 4.41
N GLY A 35 -34.27 81.73 3.13
CA GLY A 35 -32.89 81.98 2.72
C GLY A 35 -32.47 81.24 1.47
N GLY A 36 -32.67 81.85 0.30
CA GLY A 36 -32.24 81.27 -0.97
C GLY A 36 -30.73 81.06 -1.09
N LYS A 37 -30.36 80.05 -1.87
CA LYS A 37 -29.28 80.11 -2.88
C LYS A 37 -29.36 78.84 -3.74
N GLU A 38 -29.51 79.06 -5.03
CA GLU A 38 -29.41 78.06 -6.08
C GLU A 38 -28.08 77.31 -5.94
N THR A 39 -28.13 76.05 -5.52
CA THR A 39 -27.00 75.12 -5.69
C THR A 39 -27.15 74.48 -7.06
N SER A 40 -26.56 75.12 -8.07
CA SER A 40 -26.55 74.62 -9.45
C SER A 40 -26.03 73.18 -9.49
N ALA A 41 -26.62 72.35 -10.35
CA ALA A 41 -26.17 70.98 -10.63
C ALA A 41 -24.66 70.88 -10.98
N SER A 42 -24.03 72.00 -11.35
CA SER A 42 -22.59 72.09 -11.58
C SER A 42 -21.74 71.93 -10.30
N ALA A 43 -22.23 72.38 -9.14
CA ALA A 43 -21.50 72.27 -7.87
C ALA A 43 -21.44 70.81 -7.39
N ILE A 44 -22.56 70.08 -7.55
CA ILE A 44 -22.66 68.66 -7.21
C ILE A 44 -21.83 67.80 -8.19
N ASP A 45 -21.79 68.15 -9.48
CA ASP A 45 -20.94 67.46 -10.47
C ASP A 45 -19.44 67.71 -10.22
N HIS A 46 -19.08 68.92 -9.76
CA HIS A 46 -17.70 69.27 -9.42
C HIS A 46 -17.21 68.52 -8.17
N GLU A 47 -18.04 68.40 -7.13
CA GLU A 47 -17.73 67.58 -5.95
C GLU A 47 -17.72 66.08 -6.28
N ARG A 48 -18.66 65.59 -7.10
CA ARG A 48 -18.67 64.18 -7.57
C ARG A 48 -17.39 63.84 -8.33
N LYS A 49 -16.93 64.73 -9.23
CA LYS A 49 -15.66 64.56 -9.95
C LYS A 49 -14.45 64.68 -9.02
N ALA A 50 -14.48 65.57 -8.04
CA ALA A 50 -13.42 65.68 -7.03
C ALA A 50 -13.31 64.40 -6.19
N VAL A 51 -14.42 63.85 -5.71
CA VAL A 51 -14.48 62.59 -4.95
C VAL A 51 -14.06 61.39 -5.81
N LEU A 52 -14.49 61.31 -7.07
CA LEU A 52 -14.06 60.26 -8.00
C LEU A 52 -12.56 60.38 -8.36
N SER A 53 -12.03 61.60 -8.47
CA SER A 53 -10.61 61.83 -8.74
C SER A 53 -9.73 61.56 -7.51
N ALA A 54 -10.25 61.84 -6.31
CA ALA A 54 -9.63 61.47 -5.03
C ALA A 54 -9.61 59.94 -4.87
N GLY A 55 -10.68 59.23 -5.26
CA GLY A 55 -10.73 57.77 -5.32
C GLY A 55 -9.76 57.17 -6.33
N LYS A 56 -9.58 57.80 -7.51
CA LYS A 56 -8.60 57.38 -8.52
C LYS A 56 -7.13 57.47 -8.04
N ARG A 57 -6.81 58.33 -7.07
CA ARG A 57 -5.47 58.39 -6.46
C ARG A 57 -5.14 57.15 -5.61
N PHE A 58 -6.15 56.41 -5.17
CA PHE A 58 -5.99 55.18 -4.39
C PHE A 58 -6.09 53.89 -5.20
N VAL A 59 -6.47 53.97 -6.48
CA VAL A 59 -6.44 52.82 -7.39
C VAL A 59 -5.08 52.78 -8.08
N ARG A 60 -4.10 52.11 -7.46
CA ARG A 60 -2.85 51.77 -8.16
C ARG A 60 -3.18 50.80 -9.29
N PRO A 61 -2.97 51.14 -10.57
CA PRO A 61 -3.10 50.14 -11.62
C PRO A 61 -1.95 49.14 -11.42
N LEU A 62 -2.29 47.90 -11.07
CA LEU A 62 -1.33 46.79 -11.10
C LEU A 62 -0.99 46.52 -12.57
N THR A 63 -0.11 47.33 -13.14
CA THR A 63 0.55 47.07 -14.43
C THR A 63 1.67 46.06 -14.22
N THR A 64 1.38 44.95 -13.54
CA THR A 64 2.34 43.86 -13.44
C THR A 64 2.35 43.13 -14.77
N ASN A 65 3.53 43.03 -15.39
CA ASN A 65 3.71 42.18 -16.57
C ASN A 65 3.21 40.77 -16.20
N PRO A 66 2.17 40.25 -16.87
CA PRO A 66 1.53 39.00 -16.46
C PRO A 66 2.53 37.84 -16.41
N GLN A 67 3.53 37.83 -17.29
CA GLN A 67 4.60 36.82 -17.27
C GLN A 67 5.51 36.94 -16.05
N ARG A 68 5.81 38.16 -15.57
CA ARG A 68 6.60 38.36 -14.35
C ARG A 68 5.81 38.00 -13.11
N ALA A 69 4.54 38.40 -13.04
CA ALA A 69 3.65 38.01 -11.94
C ALA A 69 3.50 36.48 -11.85
N MET A 70 3.26 35.80 -12.99
CA MET A 70 3.20 34.34 -13.04
C MET A 70 4.50 33.67 -12.59
N LYS A 71 5.67 34.17 -13.02
CA LYS A 71 6.98 33.62 -12.57
C LYS A 71 7.18 33.78 -11.06
N VAL A 72 6.83 34.94 -10.50
CA VAL A 72 6.95 35.19 -9.05
C VAL A 72 5.99 34.29 -8.27
N THR A 73 4.72 34.18 -8.69
CA THR A 73 3.76 33.28 -8.04
C THR A 73 4.23 31.82 -8.13
N ALA A 74 4.72 31.37 -9.28
CA ALA A 74 5.25 30.02 -9.45
C ALA A 74 6.45 29.75 -8.53
N LEU A 75 7.37 30.71 -8.38
CA LEU A 75 8.50 30.60 -7.45
C LEU A 75 8.06 30.55 -5.99
N VAL A 76 7.07 31.36 -5.59
CA VAL A 76 6.52 31.34 -4.23
C VAL A 76 5.85 29.99 -3.94
N VAL A 77 5.05 29.47 -4.87
CA VAL A 77 4.41 28.16 -4.74
C VAL A 77 5.48 27.06 -4.66
N ALA A 78 6.49 27.08 -5.54
CA ALA A 78 7.58 26.12 -5.52
C ALA A 78 8.38 26.17 -4.20
N GLY A 79 8.66 27.38 -3.68
CA GLY A 79 9.33 27.56 -2.40
C GLY A 79 8.50 27.06 -1.22
N PHE A 80 7.19 27.28 -1.23
CA PHE A 80 6.27 26.76 -0.22
C PHE A 80 6.21 25.23 -0.25
N ILE A 81 6.10 24.62 -1.44
CA ILE A 81 6.17 23.18 -1.61
C ILE A 81 7.51 22.65 -1.09
N ALA A 82 8.63 23.24 -1.48
CA ALA A 82 9.95 22.82 -1.01
C ALA A 82 10.10 22.90 0.53
N ALA A 83 9.54 23.94 1.15
CA ALA A 83 9.52 24.07 2.61
C ALA A 83 8.67 22.99 3.28
N ILE A 84 7.51 22.64 2.70
CA ILE A 84 6.68 21.52 3.18
C ILE A 84 7.45 20.20 3.06
N LEU A 85 8.07 19.94 1.90
CA LEU A 85 8.87 18.73 1.68
C LEU A 85 10.03 18.63 2.69
N ALA A 86 10.75 19.73 2.93
CA ALA A 86 11.79 19.78 3.94
C ALA A 86 11.26 19.54 5.36
N GLY A 87 10.09 20.11 5.70
CA GLY A 87 9.42 19.87 6.98
C GLY A 87 9.05 18.40 7.17
N PHE A 88 8.49 17.75 6.15
CA PHE A 88 8.21 16.31 6.17
C PHE A 88 9.49 15.47 6.27
N ALA A 89 10.56 15.85 5.56
CA ALA A 89 11.85 15.17 5.68
C ALA A 89 12.39 15.24 7.12
N VAL A 90 12.30 16.41 7.78
CA VAL A 90 12.67 16.54 9.21
C VAL A 90 11.79 15.64 10.07
N TRP A 91 10.48 15.62 9.83
CA TRP A 91 9.55 14.76 10.58
C TRP A 91 9.88 13.26 10.44
N ILE A 92 10.26 12.83 9.24
CA ILE A 92 10.62 11.45 8.93
C ILE A 92 11.98 11.09 9.53
N TYR A 93 13.02 11.86 9.25
CA TYR A 93 14.40 11.46 9.56
C TYR A 93 14.85 11.83 10.98
N GLN A 94 14.37 12.93 11.55
CA GLN A 94 14.73 13.35 12.91
C GLN A 94 13.76 12.80 13.95
N TYR A 95 12.47 12.77 13.63
CA TYR A 95 11.42 12.38 14.58
C TYR A 95 10.83 10.99 14.32
N GLN A 96 11.23 10.29 13.26
CA GLN A 96 10.77 8.94 12.91
C GLN A 96 9.24 8.82 12.93
N GLY A 97 8.56 9.82 12.37
CA GLY A 97 7.10 9.91 12.39
C GLY A 97 6.42 8.72 11.70
N ASP A 98 5.48 8.08 12.40
CA ASP A 98 4.88 6.80 11.98
C ASP A 98 3.34 6.80 12.08
N ASN A 99 2.73 7.98 11.94
CA ASN A 99 1.28 8.16 11.96
C ASN A 99 0.67 8.17 10.55
N ASP A 100 -0.66 8.11 10.46
CA ASP A 100 -1.40 8.05 9.19
C ASP A 100 -1.11 9.24 8.27
N THR A 101 -0.88 10.44 8.82
CA THR A 101 -0.54 11.63 8.03
C THR A 101 0.81 11.52 7.35
N VAL A 102 1.83 11.02 8.08
CA VAL A 102 3.15 10.77 7.51
C VAL A 102 3.07 9.66 6.46
N TYR A 103 2.28 8.61 6.72
CA TYR A 103 2.05 7.52 5.75
C TYR A 103 1.46 8.04 4.43
N GLN A 104 0.34 8.77 4.50
CA GLN A 104 -0.30 9.34 3.30
C GLN A 104 0.62 10.31 2.55
N ALA A 105 1.39 11.15 3.28
CA ALA A 105 2.36 12.04 2.66
C ALA A 105 3.49 11.27 1.95
N SER A 106 3.95 10.16 2.53
CA SER A 106 5.00 9.30 1.93
C SER A 106 4.56 8.56 0.67
N GLN A 107 3.25 8.32 0.49
CA GLN A 107 2.73 7.74 -0.76
C GLN A 107 2.79 8.73 -1.94
N ILE A 108 2.77 10.04 -1.65
CA ILE A 108 2.88 11.09 -2.66
C ILE A 108 4.35 11.40 -2.97
N VAL A 109 5.17 11.42 -1.92
CA VAL A 109 6.59 11.77 -2.01
C VAL A 109 7.43 10.60 -1.49
N PRO A 110 8.10 9.84 -2.37
CA PRO A 110 8.80 8.61 -2.02
C PRO A 110 10.13 8.90 -1.32
N TYR A 111 10.07 9.21 -0.02
CA TYR A 111 11.26 9.38 0.81
C TYR A 111 12.01 8.05 0.96
N PRO A 112 13.34 8.02 0.79
CA PRO A 112 14.11 6.79 0.92
C PRO A 112 14.15 6.31 2.39
N ALA A 113 13.73 5.07 2.64
CA ALA A 113 13.83 4.42 3.95
C ALA A 113 15.11 3.59 4.08
N ALA A 114 15.39 2.79 3.06
CA ALA A 114 16.55 1.90 3.03
C ALA A 114 16.91 1.48 1.61
N CYS A 115 18.06 0.84 1.50
CA CYS A 115 18.56 0.29 0.26
C CYS A 115 18.96 -1.17 0.43
N VAL A 116 18.64 -2.00 -0.56
CA VAL A 116 19.15 -3.37 -0.67
C VAL A 116 19.87 -3.55 -1.99
N GLY A 117 21.19 -3.74 -1.89
CA GLY A 117 22.07 -3.87 -3.04
C GLY A 117 22.47 -2.54 -3.63
N GLY A 118 23.17 -2.63 -4.74
CA GLY A 118 23.85 -1.50 -5.36
C GLY A 118 25.27 -1.84 -5.72
N SER A 119 25.69 -1.30 -6.85
CA SER A 119 27.09 -1.21 -7.23
C SER A 119 27.69 0.02 -6.54
N SER A 120 28.97 -0.03 -6.20
CA SER A 120 29.75 1.19 -5.91
C SER A 120 29.96 2.06 -7.16
N GLN A 121 29.45 1.62 -8.32
CA GLN A 121 29.53 2.32 -9.59
C GLN A 121 28.66 3.57 -9.62
N TRP A 122 29.32 4.67 -9.96
CA TRP A 122 28.75 6.01 -10.04
C TRP A 122 27.55 6.06 -10.99
N VAL A 123 26.38 6.42 -10.46
CA VAL A 123 25.15 6.68 -11.23
C VAL A 123 25.04 8.21 -11.39
N PRO A 124 24.77 8.73 -12.60
CA PRO A 124 24.81 10.17 -12.90
C PRO A 124 23.72 11.03 -12.24
N TYR A 125 22.82 10.44 -11.45
CA TYR A 125 21.79 11.13 -10.68
C TYR A 125 21.86 10.68 -9.23
N PRO A 126 21.49 11.52 -8.24
CA PRO A 126 21.47 11.15 -6.83
C PRO A 126 20.32 10.17 -6.58
N HIS A 127 20.48 8.94 -7.05
CA HIS A 127 19.66 7.83 -6.60
C HIS A 127 20.31 7.32 -5.31
N PRO A 128 19.60 7.35 -4.16
CA PRO A 128 20.13 6.82 -2.91
C PRO A 128 20.51 5.32 -2.99
N CYS A 129 20.14 4.63 -4.06
CA CYS A 129 20.42 3.23 -4.34
C CYS A 129 21.11 3.07 -5.70
N ALA A 130 22.42 3.29 -5.77
CA ALA A 130 23.21 3.17 -6.99
C ALA A 130 23.19 1.73 -7.56
N GLY A 131 22.17 1.36 -8.34
CA GLY A 131 21.98 0.00 -8.88
C GLY A 131 21.41 -1.02 -7.88
N GLY A 132 20.80 -0.55 -6.79
CA GLY A 132 20.12 -1.38 -5.79
C GLY A 132 18.60 -1.17 -5.82
N GLU A 133 17.87 -1.96 -5.04
CA GLU A 133 16.43 -1.74 -4.86
C GLU A 133 16.20 -0.73 -3.73
N LEU A 134 15.51 0.35 -4.07
CA LEU A 134 15.08 1.36 -3.11
C LEU A 134 13.86 0.87 -2.33
N ILE A 135 13.91 1.01 -1.01
CA ILE A 135 12.77 0.85 -0.13
C ILE A 135 12.31 2.24 0.26
N GLU A 136 11.09 2.58 -0.12
CA GLU A 136 10.44 3.85 0.18
C GLU A 136 9.85 3.86 1.60
N TYR A 137 9.63 5.04 2.15
CA TYR A 137 9.17 5.21 3.53
C TYR A 137 7.74 4.71 3.75
N ASP A 138 6.87 4.87 2.76
CA ASP A 138 5.52 4.29 2.78
C ASP A 138 5.59 2.76 2.84
N GLN A 139 6.48 2.11 2.09
CA GLN A 139 6.64 0.65 2.11
C GLN A 139 7.09 0.16 3.50
N TYR A 140 7.99 0.90 4.15
CA TYR A 140 8.39 0.66 5.53
C TYR A 140 7.23 0.88 6.52
N LEU A 141 6.52 2.00 6.38
CA LEU A 141 5.41 2.36 7.27
C LEU A 141 4.23 1.41 7.13
N LEU A 142 3.95 0.89 5.93
CA LEU A 142 2.93 -0.14 5.71
C LEU A 142 3.25 -1.39 6.56
N GLU A 143 4.51 -1.83 6.61
CA GLU A 143 4.90 -2.94 7.47
C GLU A 143 4.78 -2.59 8.96
N LEU A 144 5.26 -1.41 9.34
CA LEU A 144 5.25 -0.96 10.73
C LEU A 144 3.83 -0.82 11.28
N ARG A 145 2.93 -0.18 10.53
CA ARG A 145 1.53 0.00 10.94
C ARG A 145 0.80 -1.34 11.06
N THR A 146 1.06 -2.28 10.16
CA THR A 146 0.50 -3.64 10.21
C THR A 146 0.92 -4.34 11.49
N LEU A 147 2.22 -4.28 11.81
CA LEU A 147 2.76 -4.88 13.03
C LEU A 147 2.24 -4.19 14.30
N LYS A 148 2.16 -2.86 14.30
CA LYS A 148 1.60 -2.07 15.41
C LYS A 148 0.14 -2.39 15.64
N GLN A 149 -0.67 -2.52 14.59
CA GLN A 149 -2.09 -2.84 14.72
C GLN A 149 -2.27 -4.20 15.40
N ARG A 150 -1.52 -5.21 14.96
CA ARG A 150 -1.58 -6.56 15.55
C ARG A 150 -1.22 -6.61 17.04
N GLU A 151 -0.27 -5.78 17.48
CA GLU A 151 0.10 -5.74 18.90
C GLU A 151 -0.81 -4.81 19.72
N ARG A 152 -1.40 -3.79 19.10
CA ARG A 152 -2.40 -2.93 19.74
C ARG A 152 -3.73 -3.67 19.95
N ASP A 153 -4.13 -4.49 18.99
CA ASP A 153 -5.40 -5.22 19.00
C ASP A 153 -5.17 -6.67 18.53
N PRO A 154 -4.71 -7.56 19.44
CA PRO A 154 -4.37 -8.93 19.08
C PRO A 154 -5.62 -9.73 18.71
N VAL A 155 -5.60 -10.28 17.50
CA VAL A 155 -6.62 -11.21 17.01
C VAL A 155 -6.70 -12.42 17.95
N GLY A 156 -7.89 -12.75 18.43
CA GLY A 156 -8.11 -13.87 19.36
C GLY A 156 -8.13 -13.47 20.84
N GLY A 157 -8.00 -12.16 21.15
CA GLY A 157 -8.07 -11.63 22.50
C GLY A 157 -6.69 -11.53 23.17
N GLY A 158 -6.57 -10.62 24.13
CA GLY A 158 -5.32 -10.30 24.81
C GLY A 158 -5.27 -8.82 25.21
N GLU A 159 -4.33 -8.45 26.04
CA GLU A 159 -4.09 -7.04 26.38
C GLU A 159 -3.30 -6.36 25.25
N GLY A 160 -3.87 -5.28 24.71
CA GLY A 160 -3.24 -4.49 23.67
C GLY A 160 -2.03 -3.70 24.19
N VAL A 161 -1.02 -3.53 23.34
CA VAL A 161 0.18 -2.75 23.68
C VAL A 161 -0.08 -1.25 23.52
N ASP A 162 0.09 -0.49 24.60
CA ASP A 162 0.17 0.97 24.56
C ASP A 162 1.61 1.44 24.31
N PHE A 163 1.87 1.84 23.05
CA PHE A 163 3.16 2.34 22.59
C PHE A 163 3.60 3.68 23.20
N THR A 164 2.76 4.35 24.00
CA THR A 164 3.15 5.57 24.73
C THR A 164 3.92 5.27 26.02
N THR A 165 3.74 4.07 26.57
CA THR A 165 4.41 3.59 27.79
C THR A 165 5.89 3.29 27.54
N GLN A 166 6.70 3.17 28.60
CA GLN A 166 8.12 2.83 28.48
C GLN A 166 8.32 1.44 27.86
N GLU A 167 7.50 0.46 28.24
CA GLU A 167 7.54 -0.89 27.68
C GLU A 167 7.07 -0.91 26.22
N GLY A 168 5.97 -0.22 25.92
CA GLY A 168 5.48 -0.07 24.56
C GLY A 168 6.50 0.58 23.63
N LYS A 169 7.24 1.60 24.09
CA LYS A 169 8.34 2.19 23.30
C LYS A 169 9.45 1.18 22.99
N LYS A 170 9.88 0.35 23.95
CA LYS A 170 10.86 -0.72 23.71
C LYS A 170 10.33 -1.74 22.70
N ARG A 171 9.05 -2.08 22.81
CA ARG A 171 8.37 -2.98 21.87
C ARG A 171 8.35 -2.37 20.46
N LEU A 172 8.04 -1.08 20.34
CA LEU A 172 8.04 -0.35 19.07
C LEU A 172 9.41 -0.39 18.38
N GLU A 173 10.52 -0.23 19.11
CA GLU A 173 11.86 -0.33 18.49
C GLU A 173 12.09 -1.70 17.83
N ASN A 174 11.63 -2.79 18.46
CA ASN A 174 11.70 -4.12 17.86
C ASN A 174 10.77 -4.23 16.64
N LEU A 175 9.57 -3.65 16.70
CA LEU A 175 8.65 -3.60 15.55
C LEU A 175 9.25 -2.83 14.37
N ARG A 176 9.97 -1.73 14.62
CA ARG A 176 10.66 -0.95 13.57
C ARG A 176 11.70 -1.79 12.84
N VAL A 177 12.49 -2.56 13.58
CA VAL A 177 13.49 -3.46 12.97
C VAL A 177 12.81 -4.56 12.16
N MET A 178 11.74 -5.17 12.68
CA MET A 178 10.97 -6.20 11.97
C MET A 178 10.30 -5.63 10.70
N ALA A 179 9.72 -4.43 10.78
CA ALA A 179 9.11 -3.74 9.65
C ALA A 179 10.11 -3.49 8.54
N LEU A 180 11.29 -2.95 8.88
CA LEU A 180 12.37 -2.72 7.91
C LEU A 180 12.81 -4.03 7.26
N ARG A 181 12.96 -5.10 8.05
CA ARG A 181 13.30 -6.43 7.52
C ARG A 181 12.24 -6.95 6.55
N ARG A 182 10.95 -6.84 6.88
CA ARG A 182 9.85 -7.26 5.98
C ARG A 182 9.84 -6.48 4.67
N ALA A 183 10.06 -5.17 4.74
CA ALA A 183 10.20 -4.32 3.57
C ALA A 183 11.42 -4.73 2.71
N GLN A 184 12.56 -5.06 3.33
CA GLN A 184 13.75 -5.60 2.65
C GLN A 184 13.48 -6.94 1.96
N HIS A 185 12.75 -7.85 2.60
CA HIS A 185 12.35 -9.13 1.98
C HIS A 185 11.47 -8.91 0.76
N LYS A 186 10.47 -8.02 0.84
CA LYS A 186 9.60 -7.68 -0.29
C LYS A 186 10.37 -7.04 -1.44
N ALA A 187 11.30 -6.12 -1.15
CA ALA A 187 12.21 -5.51 -2.12
C ALA A 187 13.03 -6.56 -2.89
N VAL A 188 13.65 -7.51 -2.19
CA VAL A 188 14.41 -8.60 -2.84
C VAL A 188 13.51 -9.54 -3.64
N ILE A 189 12.27 -9.77 -3.20
CA ILE A 189 11.29 -10.56 -3.97
C ILE A 189 10.95 -9.85 -5.30
N ARG A 190 10.83 -8.51 -5.31
CA ARG A 190 10.65 -7.74 -6.56
C ARG A 190 11.85 -7.90 -7.49
N GLN A 191 13.08 -7.76 -6.98
CA GLN A 191 14.29 -8.02 -7.77
C GLN A 191 14.31 -9.45 -8.36
N ILE A 192 13.95 -10.47 -7.56
CA ILE A 192 13.85 -11.86 -8.05
C ILE A 192 12.79 -11.98 -9.15
N ALA A 193 11.67 -11.26 -9.04
CA ALA A 193 10.63 -11.26 -10.06
C ALA A 193 11.14 -10.64 -11.37
N GLU A 194 11.79 -9.49 -11.31
CA GLU A 194 12.36 -8.79 -12.46
C GLU A 194 13.42 -9.62 -13.18
N GLU A 195 14.41 -10.17 -12.45
CA GLU A 195 15.42 -11.07 -13.03
C GLU A 195 14.80 -12.29 -13.71
N ARG A 196 13.69 -12.77 -13.16
CA ARG A 196 12.94 -13.89 -13.72
C ARG A 196 11.91 -13.42 -14.74
N ASN A 197 11.81 -12.16 -15.11
CA ASN A 197 10.78 -11.65 -16.03
C ASN A 197 9.36 -12.11 -15.61
N VAL A 198 9.04 -11.93 -14.32
CA VAL A 198 7.73 -12.24 -13.73
C VAL A 198 7.08 -10.94 -13.32
N ASP A 199 5.85 -10.72 -13.77
CA ASP A 199 5.04 -9.58 -13.38
C ASP A 199 3.60 -10.04 -13.05
N VAL A 200 2.87 -9.20 -12.33
CA VAL A 200 1.47 -9.40 -11.97
C VAL A 200 0.64 -8.32 -12.68
N PRO A 201 -0.13 -8.68 -13.72
CA PRO A 201 -0.96 -7.72 -14.41
C PRO A 201 -2.11 -7.24 -13.50
N GLU A 202 -2.49 -5.98 -13.65
CA GLU A 202 -3.48 -5.34 -12.76
C GLU A 202 -4.84 -6.07 -12.78
N GLY A 203 -5.24 -6.63 -13.92
CA GLY A 203 -6.47 -7.43 -14.02
C GLY A 203 -6.49 -8.64 -13.07
N ARG A 204 -5.33 -9.26 -12.78
CA ARG A 204 -5.22 -10.38 -11.83
C ARG A 204 -5.37 -9.93 -10.39
N VAL A 205 -4.86 -8.73 -10.07
CA VAL A 205 -5.05 -8.10 -8.77
C VAL A 205 -6.53 -7.80 -8.55
N GLN A 206 -7.20 -7.19 -9.54
CA GLN A 206 -8.62 -6.89 -9.50
C GLN A 206 -9.49 -8.15 -9.38
N GLU A 207 -9.20 -9.20 -10.14
CA GLU A 207 -9.89 -10.49 -10.05
C GLU A 207 -9.78 -11.05 -8.63
N LYS A 208 -8.58 -11.02 -8.03
CA LYS A 208 -8.36 -11.53 -6.69
C LYS A 208 -9.09 -10.70 -5.62
N ILE A 209 -9.04 -9.37 -5.73
CA ILE A 209 -9.79 -8.47 -4.84
C ILE A 209 -11.31 -8.70 -4.98
N ALA A 210 -11.82 -8.90 -6.19
CA ALA A 210 -13.24 -9.18 -6.42
C ALA A 210 -13.67 -10.51 -5.77
N GLN A 211 -12.81 -11.54 -5.80
CA GLN A 211 -13.03 -12.79 -5.08
C GLN A 211 -13.11 -12.56 -3.56
N PHE A 212 -12.20 -11.77 -2.99
CA PHE A 212 -12.25 -11.40 -1.57
C PHE A 212 -13.53 -10.63 -1.23
N LYS A 213 -13.91 -9.62 -2.03
CA LYS A 213 -15.16 -8.88 -1.86
C LYS A 213 -16.38 -9.81 -1.84
N LYS A 214 -16.43 -10.78 -2.77
CA LYS A 214 -17.51 -11.77 -2.84
C LYS A 214 -17.54 -12.67 -1.60
N ASN A 215 -16.38 -13.13 -1.14
CA ASN A 215 -16.27 -14.06 -0.01
C ASN A 215 -16.51 -13.38 1.35
N SER A 216 -16.20 -12.09 1.48
CA SER A 216 -16.40 -11.30 2.70
C SER A 216 -17.82 -10.71 2.85
N GLY A 217 -18.71 -10.93 1.88
CA GLY A 217 -20.08 -10.40 1.92
C GLY A 217 -20.26 -8.99 1.38
N GLY A 218 -19.23 -8.41 0.73
CA GLY A 218 -19.27 -7.08 0.12
C GLY A 218 -18.01 -6.26 0.38
N GLU A 219 -17.89 -5.13 -0.32
CA GLU A 219 -16.76 -4.20 -0.17
C GLU A 219 -16.73 -3.51 1.19
N GLN A 220 -17.90 -3.17 1.74
CA GLN A 220 -17.99 -2.52 3.06
C GLN A 220 -17.49 -3.44 4.17
N GLN A 221 -17.96 -4.70 4.18
CA GLN A 221 -17.54 -5.70 5.16
C GLN A 221 -16.04 -5.98 5.05
N LEU A 222 -15.54 -6.14 3.82
CA LEU A 222 -14.11 -6.31 3.58
C LEU A 222 -13.30 -5.12 4.12
N THR A 223 -13.70 -3.89 3.80
CA THR A 223 -13.00 -2.67 4.25
C THR A 223 -12.98 -2.56 5.78
N GLU A 224 -14.10 -2.87 6.44
CA GLU A 224 -14.18 -2.85 7.90
C GLU A 224 -13.26 -3.91 8.52
N SER A 225 -13.28 -5.14 7.99
CA SER A 225 -12.38 -6.21 8.47
C SER A 225 -10.91 -5.86 8.26
N LEU A 226 -10.55 -5.27 7.11
CA LEU A 226 -9.17 -4.85 6.82
C LEU A 226 -8.71 -3.79 7.81
N ARG A 227 -9.56 -2.81 8.11
CA ARG A 227 -9.26 -1.74 9.06
C ARG A 227 -9.12 -2.26 10.48
N GLN A 228 -10.00 -3.15 10.92
CA GLN A 228 -9.95 -3.71 12.28
C GLN A 228 -8.73 -4.62 12.49
N VAL A 229 -8.50 -5.56 11.56
CA VAL A 229 -7.49 -6.60 11.73
C VAL A 229 -6.09 -6.12 11.39
N TYR A 230 -5.95 -5.37 10.28
CA TYR A 230 -4.65 -4.98 9.75
C TYR A 230 -4.38 -3.48 9.82
N GLY A 231 -5.42 -2.68 10.07
CA GLY A 231 -5.32 -1.22 10.00
C GLY A 231 -5.18 -0.73 8.56
N TRP A 232 -5.61 -1.53 7.58
CA TRP A 232 -5.43 -1.27 6.15
C TRP A 232 -6.66 -0.63 5.53
N ASP A 233 -6.42 0.20 4.52
CA ASP A 233 -7.43 0.56 3.53
C ASP A 233 -7.39 -0.36 2.30
N MET A 234 -8.21 -0.04 1.29
CA MET A 234 -8.29 -0.84 0.06
C MET A 234 -7.03 -0.75 -0.82
N ASP A 235 -6.24 0.31 -0.72
CA ASP A 235 -5.01 0.48 -1.50
C ASP A 235 -3.84 -0.26 -0.84
N ASP A 236 -3.77 -0.23 0.50
CA ASP A 236 -2.91 -1.10 1.31
C ASP A 236 -3.19 -2.58 0.98
N PHE A 237 -4.47 -2.96 0.97
CA PHE A 237 -4.89 -4.31 0.62
C PHE A 237 -4.53 -4.68 -0.81
N ARG A 238 -4.71 -3.77 -1.78
CA ARG A 238 -4.29 -3.99 -3.17
C ARG A 238 -2.79 -4.24 -3.25
N THR A 239 -1.99 -3.47 -2.51
CA THR A 239 -0.53 -3.60 -2.45
C THR A 239 -0.14 -4.97 -1.90
N GLU A 240 -0.78 -5.44 -0.83
CA GLU A 240 -0.50 -6.76 -0.27
C GLU A 240 -0.95 -7.89 -1.20
N VAL A 241 -2.14 -7.79 -1.80
CA VAL A 241 -2.60 -8.78 -2.79
C VAL A 241 -1.63 -8.88 -3.96
N ARG A 242 -1.11 -7.75 -4.46
CA ARG A 242 -0.09 -7.74 -5.52
C ARG A 242 1.19 -8.45 -5.07
N SER A 243 1.65 -8.18 -3.85
CA SER A 243 2.83 -8.84 -3.25
C SER A 243 2.63 -10.36 -3.12
N GLN A 244 1.46 -10.82 -2.68
CA GLN A 244 1.12 -12.25 -2.61
C GLN A 244 1.09 -12.89 -4.00
N LEU A 245 0.43 -12.26 -4.97
CA LEU A 245 0.36 -12.74 -6.35
C LEU A 245 1.74 -12.77 -7.00
N LEU A 246 2.66 -11.86 -6.66
CA LEU A 246 4.01 -11.85 -7.19
C LEU A 246 4.81 -13.06 -6.70
N ARG A 247 4.76 -13.36 -5.39
CA ARG A 247 5.35 -14.58 -4.83
C ARG A 247 4.77 -15.83 -5.51
N GLN A 248 3.44 -15.85 -5.67
CA GLN A 248 2.75 -16.94 -6.36
C GLN A 248 3.20 -17.10 -7.82
N ALA A 249 3.37 -16.00 -8.55
CA ALA A 249 3.81 -16.01 -9.93
C ALA A 249 5.26 -16.52 -10.07
N ILE A 250 6.16 -16.12 -9.15
CA ILE A 250 7.54 -16.65 -9.09
C ILE A 250 7.52 -18.17 -8.85
N MET A 251 6.71 -18.63 -7.88
CA MET A 251 6.56 -20.06 -7.59
C MET A 251 5.98 -20.81 -8.78
N ARG A 252 4.97 -20.25 -9.46
CA ARG A 252 4.38 -20.84 -10.67
C ARG A 252 5.41 -21.00 -11.77
N LYS A 253 6.18 -19.95 -12.07
CA LYS A 253 7.24 -20.00 -13.08
C LYS A 253 8.26 -21.08 -12.78
N ARG A 254 8.72 -21.16 -11.54
CA ARG A 254 9.60 -22.24 -11.06
C ARG A 254 8.96 -23.62 -11.22
N GLY A 255 7.69 -23.76 -10.88
CA GLY A 255 6.93 -24.99 -11.07
C GLY A 255 6.88 -25.42 -12.53
N THR A 256 6.64 -24.48 -13.45
CA THR A 256 6.68 -24.74 -14.90
C THR A 256 8.06 -25.21 -15.38
N GLU A 257 9.13 -24.57 -14.91
CA GLU A 257 10.52 -24.98 -15.22
C GLU A 257 10.83 -26.41 -14.72
N ILE A 258 10.35 -26.76 -13.52
CA ILE A 258 10.52 -28.10 -12.94
C ILE A 258 9.67 -29.12 -13.72
N LEU A 259 8.44 -28.77 -14.08
CA LEU A 259 7.55 -29.64 -14.86
C LEU A 259 8.15 -29.98 -16.22
N GLN A 260 8.73 -28.99 -16.90
CA GLN A 260 9.40 -29.21 -18.19
C GLN A 260 10.56 -30.22 -18.05
N LYS A 261 11.35 -30.12 -16.96
CA LYS A 261 12.41 -31.09 -16.66
C LYS A 261 11.83 -32.47 -16.34
N ALA A 262 10.81 -32.53 -15.49
CA ALA A 262 10.14 -33.77 -15.11
C ALA A 262 9.58 -34.56 -16.30
N LYS A 263 9.16 -33.87 -17.37
CA LYS A 263 8.64 -34.47 -18.60
C LYS A 263 9.70 -34.79 -19.66
N SER A 264 10.98 -34.49 -19.42
CA SER A 264 12.06 -34.88 -20.33
C SER A 264 12.40 -36.37 -20.16
N GLU A 265 12.71 -37.03 -21.28
CA GLU A 265 12.85 -38.50 -21.35
C GLU A 265 13.92 -39.07 -20.40
N ASP A 266 15.00 -38.33 -20.13
CA ASP A 266 16.13 -38.77 -19.30
C ASP A 266 16.00 -38.41 -17.80
N THR A 267 14.87 -37.85 -17.36
CA THR A 267 14.75 -37.36 -15.97
C THR A 267 14.20 -38.42 -15.02
N ASP A 268 15.00 -38.76 -14.00
CA ASP A 268 14.52 -39.47 -12.81
C ASP A 268 13.61 -38.54 -11.97
N PHE A 269 12.30 -38.75 -12.10
CA PHE A 269 11.29 -38.03 -11.33
C PHE A 269 11.51 -38.17 -9.83
N GLN A 270 11.94 -39.33 -9.34
CA GLN A 270 12.15 -39.56 -7.91
C GLN A 270 13.38 -38.78 -7.40
N ALA A 271 14.46 -38.72 -8.19
CA ALA A 271 15.59 -37.86 -7.86
C ALA A 271 15.19 -36.37 -7.84
N LEU A 272 14.33 -35.95 -8.78
CA LEU A 272 13.79 -34.58 -8.80
C LEU A 272 12.88 -34.32 -7.59
N ALA A 273 12.01 -35.24 -7.25
CA ALA A 273 11.16 -35.20 -6.06
C ALA A 273 12.00 -35.07 -4.78
N ARG A 274 13.03 -35.90 -4.60
CA ARG A 274 13.99 -35.81 -3.48
C ARG A 274 14.65 -34.44 -3.36
N LYS A 275 15.06 -33.84 -4.47
CA LYS A 275 15.71 -32.51 -4.48
C LYS A 275 14.78 -31.38 -4.01
N HIS A 276 13.48 -31.56 -4.24
CA HIS A 276 12.45 -30.58 -3.96
C HIS A 276 11.58 -30.90 -2.74
N ALA A 277 11.70 -32.11 -2.18
CA ALA A 277 10.94 -32.58 -1.03
C ALA A 277 11.14 -31.66 0.19
N THR A 278 10.04 -31.51 0.93
CA THR A 278 10.00 -30.90 2.24
C THR A 278 9.68 -32.01 3.24
N GLY A 279 10.68 -32.49 3.98
CA GLY A 279 10.55 -33.60 4.93
C GLY A 279 11.13 -34.93 4.42
N ASP A 280 10.97 -35.98 5.23
CA ASP A 280 11.72 -37.24 5.10
C ASP A 280 11.14 -38.22 4.06
N ASN A 281 9.91 -37.99 3.61
CA ASN A 281 9.22 -38.89 2.68
C ASN A 281 9.76 -38.81 1.24
N GLN A 282 10.79 -37.99 0.98
CA GLN A 282 11.49 -37.96 -0.31
C GLN A 282 10.59 -37.69 -1.53
N GLY A 283 9.42 -37.08 -1.29
CA GLY A 283 8.40 -36.80 -2.29
C GLY A 283 7.38 -37.92 -2.50
N ASP A 284 7.44 -39.04 -1.79
CA ASP A 284 6.39 -40.07 -1.85
C ASP A 284 5.25 -39.72 -0.88
N VAL A 285 4.02 -39.60 -1.38
CA VAL A 285 2.84 -39.33 -0.54
C VAL A 285 1.99 -40.57 -0.28
N GLY A 286 2.42 -41.74 -0.76
CA GLY A 286 1.67 -42.98 -0.63
C GLY A 286 0.41 -43.01 -1.50
N TYR A 287 -0.54 -43.87 -1.11
CA TYR A 287 -1.80 -44.02 -1.82
C TYR A 287 -2.77 -42.90 -1.48
N VAL A 288 -3.26 -42.23 -2.52
CA VAL A 288 -4.31 -41.22 -2.46
C VAL A 288 -5.64 -41.88 -2.80
N THR A 289 -6.64 -41.65 -1.94
CA THR A 289 -8.04 -42.07 -2.08
C THR A 289 -8.96 -40.85 -1.93
N GLN A 290 -10.28 -41.05 -2.10
CA GLN A 290 -11.27 -40.00 -1.85
C GLN A 290 -11.26 -39.50 -0.39
N ASP A 291 -10.89 -40.36 0.55
CA ASP A 291 -10.87 -40.06 1.99
C ASP A 291 -9.53 -39.50 2.48
N SER A 292 -8.51 -39.46 1.61
CA SER A 292 -7.22 -38.88 1.98
C SER A 292 -7.36 -37.39 2.33
N GLN A 293 -6.54 -36.94 3.29
CA GLN A 293 -6.50 -35.56 3.78
C GLN A 293 -5.72 -34.62 2.83
N PHE A 294 -6.14 -34.58 1.57
CA PHE A 294 -5.63 -33.65 0.56
C PHE A 294 -6.76 -32.74 0.07
N SER A 295 -6.39 -31.58 -0.48
CA SER A 295 -7.36 -30.66 -1.07
C SER A 295 -8.12 -31.32 -2.24
N PRO A 296 -9.37 -30.90 -2.50
CA PRO A 296 -10.16 -31.45 -3.59
C PRO A 296 -9.44 -31.36 -4.95
N GLU A 297 -8.73 -30.27 -5.22
CA GLU A 297 -7.98 -30.06 -6.45
C GLU A 297 -6.82 -31.05 -6.60
N PHE A 298 -6.14 -31.38 -5.51
CA PHE A 298 -5.07 -32.37 -5.49
C PHE A 298 -5.62 -33.77 -5.73
N LYS A 299 -6.66 -34.18 -4.97
CA LYS A 299 -7.27 -35.51 -5.10
C LYS A 299 -7.82 -35.76 -6.50
N ARG A 300 -8.52 -34.77 -7.07
CA ARG A 300 -9.10 -34.87 -8.42
C ARG A 300 -8.04 -35.21 -9.47
N VAL A 301 -6.87 -34.58 -9.41
CA VAL A 301 -5.80 -34.86 -10.37
C VAL A 301 -5.07 -36.15 -10.02
N ALA A 302 -4.72 -36.38 -8.74
CA ALA A 302 -4.05 -37.60 -8.31
C ALA A 302 -4.81 -38.87 -8.74
N LEU A 303 -6.13 -38.89 -8.58
CA LEU A 303 -6.99 -40.03 -8.90
C LEU A 303 -7.30 -40.15 -10.40
N SER A 304 -7.09 -39.10 -11.20
CA SER A 304 -7.30 -39.13 -12.65
C SER A 304 -6.08 -39.63 -13.42
N LEU A 305 -4.88 -39.58 -12.83
CA LEU A 305 -3.64 -39.99 -13.49
C LEU A 305 -3.62 -41.49 -13.77
N ASP A 306 -3.10 -41.88 -14.92
CA ASP A 306 -2.76 -43.26 -15.21
C ASP A 306 -1.36 -43.61 -14.70
N GLU A 307 -1.09 -44.90 -14.50
CA GLU A 307 0.20 -45.36 -14.00
C GLU A 307 1.34 -44.89 -14.91
N GLY A 308 2.37 -44.29 -14.30
CA GLY A 308 3.50 -43.67 -15.01
C GLY A 308 3.26 -42.22 -15.45
N GLU A 309 2.01 -41.74 -15.48
CA GLU A 309 1.66 -40.40 -15.96
C GLU A 309 2.15 -39.30 -15.01
N ILE A 310 2.63 -38.20 -15.60
CA ILE A 310 3.00 -36.97 -14.89
C ILE A 310 1.96 -35.89 -15.15
N SER A 311 1.38 -35.35 -14.08
CA SER A 311 0.36 -34.31 -14.13
C SER A 311 0.83 -33.01 -14.77
N SER A 312 -0.11 -32.13 -15.12
CA SER A 312 0.18 -30.71 -15.26
C SER A 312 0.56 -30.07 -13.91
N LEU A 313 0.95 -28.79 -13.92
CA LEU A 313 1.17 -28.04 -12.69
C LEU A 313 -0.17 -27.78 -12.00
N VAL A 314 -0.39 -28.37 -10.84
CA VAL A 314 -1.64 -28.26 -10.07
C VAL A 314 -1.48 -27.20 -8.99
N GLN A 315 -2.37 -26.21 -8.96
CA GLN A 315 -2.39 -25.20 -7.91
C GLN A 315 -3.36 -25.60 -6.81
N THR A 316 -2.93 -25.50 -5.55
CA THR A 316 -3.80 -25.61 -4.37
C THR A 316 -3.50 -24.44 -3.45
N GLU A 317 -4.49 -23.63 -3.10
CA GLU A 317 -4.26 -22.42 -2.29
C GLU A 317 -3.09 -21.57 -2.87
N SER A 318 -2.03 -21.38 -2.08
CA SER A 318 -0.79 -20.67 -2.43
C SER A 318 0.38 -21.58 -2.88
N LYS A 319 0.14 -22.90 -3.03
CA LYS A 319 1.15 -23.91 -3.37
C LYS A 319 0.94 -24.48 -4.77
N PHE A 320 1.98 -25.07 -5.34
CA PHE A 320 1.90 -25.84 -6.58
C PHE A 320 2.45 -27.25 -6.42
N HIS A 321 1.88 -28.19 -7.18
CA HIS A 321 2.22 -29.60 -7.14
C HIS A 321 2.44 -30.13 -8.55
N ILE A 322 3.42 -31.01 -8.68
CA ILE A 322 3.60 -31.88 -9.84
C ILE A 322 3.54 -33.30 -9.31
N MET A 323 2.67 -34.12 -9.88
CA MET A 323 2.40 -35.47 -9.41
C MET A 323 2.79 -36.48 -10.48
N LYS A 324 3.34 -37.62 -10.06
CA LYS A 324 3.53 -38.80 -10.88
C LYS A 324 2.82 -39.98 -10.21
N ALA A 325 1.95 -40.67 -10.94
CA ALA A 325 1.38 -41.91 -10.46
C ALA A 325 2.43 -43.02 -10.60
N THR A 326 2.86 -43.58 -9.47
CA THR A 326 3.83 -44.69 -9.45
C THR A 326 3.16 -46.05 -9.45
N ASP A 327 1.88 -46.10 -9.06
CA ASP A 327 1.04 -47.30 -9.03
C ASP A 327 -0.44 -46.87 -8.98
N LYS A 328 -1.34 -47.66 -9.54
CA LYS A 328 -2.79 -47.40 -9.53
C LYS A 328 -3.54 -48.71 -9.29
N HIS A 329 -4.23 -48.80 -8.16
CA HIS A 329 -4.97 -50.00 -7.77
C HIS A 329 -6.45 -49.67 -7.52
N PRO A 330 -7.40 -50.46 -8.06
CA PRO A 330 -8.84 -50.21 -7.89
C PRO A 330 -9.26 -50.02 -6.42
N ASP A 331 -8.77 -50.89 -5.53
CA ASP A 331 -9.15 -50.87 -4.11
C ASP A 331 -8.28 -49.96 -3.21
N LYS A 332 -7.04 -49.65 -3.62
CA LYS A 332 -6.10 -48.88 -2.78
C LYS A 332 -5.97 -47.42 -3.20
N GLY A 333 -6.47 -47.06 -4.37
CA GLY A 333 -6.31 -45.73 -4.95
C GLY A 333 -5.03 -45.59 -5.78
N THR A 334 -4.54 -44.36 -5.92
CA THR A 334 -3.37 -44.05 -6.76
C THR A 334 -2.18 -43.67 -5.89
N ARG A 335 -1.06 -44.37 -6.04
CA ARG A 335 0.18 -44.06 -5.33
C ARG A 335 0.91 -42.93 -6.03
N ILE A 336 1.18 -41.84 -5.32
CA ILE A 336 1.72 -40.61 -5.90
C ILE A 336 3.12 -40.33 -5.39
N SER A 337 4.04 -40.05 -6.32
CA SER A 337 5.26 -39.29 -6.05
C SER A 337 5.00 -37.84 -6.44
N HIS A 338 5.28 -36.88 -5.56
CA HIS A 338 4.97 -35.47 -5.74
C HIS A 338 6.20 -34.57 -5.62
N ILE A 339 6.15 -33.44 -6.32
CA ILE A 339 7.06 -32.31 -6.13
C ILE A 339 6.21 -31.15 -5.64
N LEU A 340 6.43 -30.75 -4.38
CA LEU A 340 5.83 -29.55 -3.81
C LEU A 340 6.67 -28.31 -4.15
N ILE A 341 6.03 -27.30 -4.71
CA ILE A 341 6.58 -25.97 -4.91
C ILE A 341 5.83 -24.99 -4.00
N ASP A 342 6.51 -24.57 -2.93
CA ASP A 342 6.02 -23.65 -1.92
C ASP A 342 6.94 -22.42 -1.77
N ASN A 343 6.59 -21.53 -0.84
CA ASN A 343 7.35 -20.31 -0.57
C ASN A 343 8.68 -20.58 0.18
N THR A 344 8.93 -21.80 0.68
CA THR A 344 10.09 -22.11 1.52
C THR A 344 11.40 -21.88 0.76
N LYS A 345 11.48 -22.32 -0.50
CA LYS A 345 12.70 -22.13 -1.32
C LYS A 345 12.87 -20.66 -1.74
N LEU A 346 11.78 -19.93 -2.00
CA LEU A 346 11.83 -18.50 -2.33
C LEU A 346 12.30 -17.71 -1.11
N ARG A 347 11.68 -17.89 0.06
CA ARG A 347 12.11 -17.28 1.33
C ARG A 347 13.58 -17.53 1.63
N ARG A 348 14.06 -18.78 1.48
CA ARG A 348 15.48 -19.11 1.68
C ARG A 348 16.39 -18.39 0.68
N GLN A 349 15.96 -18.24 -0.57
CA GLN A 349 16.69 -17.48 -1.58
C GLN A 349 16.75 -15.99 -1.20
N THR A 350 15.62 -15.42 -0.78
CA THR A 350 15.51 -14.02 -0.30
C THR A 350 16.44 -13.76 0.88
N SER A 351 16.38 -14.58 1.94
CA SER A 351 17.27 -14.45 3.11
C SER A 351 18.75 -14.55 2.73
N ARG A 352 19.12 -15.48 1.85
CA ARG A 352 20.53 -15.62 1.40
C ARG A 352 21.00 -14.39 0.63
N ARG A 353 20.14 -13.79 -0.20
CA ARG A 353 20.46 -12.54 -0.90
C ARG A 353 20.66 -11.40 0.10
N LEU A 354 19.74 -11.25 1.05
CA LEU A 354 19.87 -10.21 2.09
C LEU A 354 21.13 -10.35 2.94
N GLN A 355 21.61 -11.58 3.18
CA GLN A 355 22.88 -11.83 3.87
C GLN A 355 24.11 -11.42 3.05
N ASN A 356 24.06 -11.60 1.73
CA ASN A 356 25.21 -11.44 0.83
C ASN A 356 25.24 -10.10 0.11
N THR A 357 24.27 -9.23 0.38
CA THR A 357 24.10 -7.94 -0.29
C THR A 357 24.32 -6.80 0.70
N GLU A 358 24.97 -5.73 0.27
CA GLU A 358 25.12 -4.51 1.07
C GLU A 358 23.74 -3.89 1.35
N ARG A 359 23.49 -3.53 2.61
CA ARG A 359 22.22 -2.93 3.05
C ARG A 359 22.51 -1.63 3.78
N ARG A 360 21.75 -0.59 3.44
CA ARG A 360 21.85 0.75 4.08
C ARG A 360 20.49 1.17 4.60
N SER A 361 20.47 1.79 5.78
CA SER A 361 19.26 2.36 6.39
C SER A 361 19.41 3.88 6.45
N TYR A 362 18.39 4.59 5.96
CA TYR A 362 18.36 6.06 5.94
C TYR A 362 17.51 6.65 7.06
N ILE A 363 16.77 5.81 7.79
CA ILE A 363 15.77 6.22 8.80
C ILE A 363 16.22 5.98 10.25
N GLY A 364 17.50 5.69 10.46
CA GLY A 364 18.06 5.43 11.79
C GLY A 364 17.65 4.09 12.42
N VAL A 365 16.88 3.26 11.73
CA VAL A 365 16.53 1.89 12.18
C VAL A 365 17.72 0.97 11.90
N PRO A 366 18.24 0.24 12.91
CA PRO A 366 19.40 -0.61 12.72
C PRO A 366 19.07 -1.83 11.85
N ILE A 367 20.02 -2.20 10.99
CA ILE A 367 19.91 -3.39 10.15
C ILE A 367 20.48 -4.57 10.93
N GLN A 368 19.61 -5.49 11.39
CA GLN A 368 20.06 -6.72 12.04
C GLN A 368 20.60 -7.73 11.02
N SER A 369 21.55 -8.55 11.46
CA SER A 369 22.00 -9.72 10.70
C SER A 369 20.87 -10.74 10.62
N GLU A 370 20.75 -11.42 9.49
CA GLU A 370 19.80 -12.54 9.38
C GLU A 370 20.30 -13.66 10.31
N SER A 371 19.58 -13.90 11.40
CA SER A 371 19.87 -14.95 12.37
C SER A 371 20.03 -16.34 11.75
N THR A 372 20.82 -17.20 12.39
CA THR A 372 21.02 -18.62 12.04
C THR A 372 19.67 -19.37 11.88
N GLY A 373 19.67 -20.44 11.08
CA GLY A 373 18.47 -21.15 10.57
C GLY A 373 17.33 -21.48 11.56
N ALA A 374 17.62 -21.59 12.86
CA ALA A 374 16.61 -21.87 13.90
C ALA A 374 15.69 -20.66 14.21
N GLN A 375 16.23 -19.44 14.27
CA GLN A 375 15.43 -18.22 14.48
C GLN A 375 14.65 -17.81 13.21
N LEU A 376 15.12 -18.22 12.03
CA LEU A 376 14.39 -18.09 10.76
C LEU A 376 13.13 -18.97 10.70
N GLN A 377 13.14 -20.11 11.39
CA GLN A 377 11.98 -21.01 11.47
C GLN A 377 10.88 -20.45 12.37
N GLN A 378 11.22 -19.92 13.55
CA GLN A 378 10.25 -19.28 14.43
C GLN A 378 9.69 -17.98 13.86
N ASN A 379 10.54 -17.09 13.34
CA ASN A 379 10.09 -15.85 12.71
C ASN A 379 9.31 -16.13 11.41
N GLY A 380 9.73 -17.14 10.63
CA GLY A 380 9.04 -17.56 9.42
C GLY A 380 7.70 -18.27 9.68
N GLN A 381 7.52 -18.90 10.84
CA GLN A 381 6.21 -19.40 11.28
C GLN A 381 5.29 -18.25 11.68
N ALA A 382 5.79 -17.25 12.41
CA ALA A 382 5.02 -16.05 12.75
C ALA A 382 4.65 -15.20 11.52
N GLU A 383 5.48 -15.20 10.48
CA GLU A 383 5.18 -14.57 9.19
C GLU A 383 4.20 -15.40 8.35
N ALA A 384 4.37 -16.73 8.28
CA ALA A 384 3.47 -17.61 7.53
C ALA A 384 2.06 -17.66 8.13
N SER A 385 1.94 -17.69 9.47
CA SER A 385 0.66 -17.59 10.16
C SER A 385 0.01 -16.21 10.07
N ALA A 386 0.74 -15.18 9.62
CA ALA A 386 0.17 -13.86 9.35
C ALA A 386 -0.20 -13.68 7.86
N GLU A 387 0.37 -14.49 6.96
CA GLU A 387 0.05 -14.51 5.52
C GLU A 387 -1.08 -15.50 5.17
N GLN A 388 -1.26 -16.57 5.96
CA GLN A 388 -2.37 -17.51 5.90
C GLN A 388 -3.57 -16.99 6.69
#